data_AF-A0A0C5D624-F1
#
_entry.id   AF-A0A0C5D624-F1
#
_cell.length_a   1.000
_cell.length_b   1.000
_cell.length_c   1.000
_cell.angle_alpha   90.00
_cell.angle_beta   90.00
_cell.angle_gamma   90.00
#
_symmetry.space_group_name_H-M   'P 1'
#
loop_
_entity.id
_entity.type
_entity.pdbx_description
1 polymer ?
#
loop_
_entity_poly.entity_id
_entity_poly.type
_entity_poly.pdbx_seq_one_letter_code
_entity_poly.pdbx_strand_id
1 'polypeptide(L)'
;RTQKNKATMTHICALKARLAQLKRELIASESKKGGGKGEGFDVQKTGDARIGFIGFPSVGKSTLLSKMTSTHSEVAAYEFTTLTCVPGVVNYRGAKLQMLDLPGIIEGAKDGKGRGRQVIAVARTCSLILIVLDIAKPLQHKLIIERELDGFGIRLNKSPPDIVIRKKDRGG
;
A
#
# COMPACT_ATOMS: atom_id res chain seq x y z
N ARG A 1 29.09 0.57 -0.37
CA ARG A 1 28.21 1.74 -0.16
C ARG A 1 28.86 2.91 -0.92
N THR A 2 28.24 3.45 -1.98
CA THR A 2 28.86 4.52 -2.80
C THR A 2 28.73 5.88 -2.10
N GLN A 3 29.85 6.60 -1.94
CA GLN A 3 29.84 7.94 -1.35
C GLN A 3 29.23 8.95 -2.33
N LYS A 4 28.40 9.88 -1.84
CA LYS A 4 27.83 10.97 -2.64
C LYS A 4 28.86 12.09 -2.76
N ASN A 5 29.38 12.31 -3.97
CA ASN A 5 30.28 13.42 -4.28
C ASN A 5 30.10 13.85 -5.76
N LYS A 6 30.69 14.97 -6.16
CA LYS A 6 30.54 15.54 -7.52
C LYS A 6 30.83 14.51 -8.64
N ALA A 7 31.83 13.65 -8.46
CA ALA A 7 32.21 12.63 -9.44
C ALA A 7 31.20 11.47 -9.52
N THR A 8 30.53 11.13 -8.42
CA THR A 8 29.60 9.99 -8.36
C THR A 8 28.13 10.37 -8.56
N MET A 9 27.77 11.66 -8.48
CA MET A 9 26.37 12.11 -8.55
C MET A 9 25.66 11.68 -9.85
N THR A 10 26.31 11.80 -11.00
CA THR A 10 25.74 11.40 -12.29
C THR A 10 25.37 9.91 -12.29
N HIS A 11 26.27 9.05 -11.85
CA HIS A 11 26.03 7.61 -11.73
C HIS A 11 24.93 7.30 -10.70
N ILE A 12 24.92 7.99 -9.56
CA ILE A 12 23.88 7.80 -8.53
C ILE A 12 22.50 8.18 -9.07
N CYS A 13 22.38 9.28 -9.84
CA CYS A 13 21.12 9.67 -10.48
C CYS A 13 20.66 8.63 -11.51
N ALA A 14 21.57 8.13 -12.35
CA ALA A 14 21.25 7.08 -13.32
C ALA A 14 20.78 5.79 -12.63
N LEU A 15 21.45 5.37 -11.55
CA LEU A 15 21.06 4.20 -10.76
C LEU A 15 19.69 4.38 -10.11
N LYS A 16 19.40 5.56 -9.57
CA LYS A 16 18.07 5.87 -9.00
C LYS A 16 16.97 5.82 -10.06
N ALA A 17 17.23 6.37 -11.25
CA ALA A 17 16.28 6.34 -12.36
C ALA A 17 15.98 4.90 -12.81
N ARG A 18 17.02 4.09 -13.00
CA ARG A 18 16.87 2.66 -13.33
C ARG A 18 16.12 1.89 -12.25
N LEU A 19 16.44 2.12 -10.97
CA LEU A 19 15.75 1.47 -9.86
C LEU A 19 14.27 1.87 -9.80
N ALA A 20 13.93 3.13 -10.08
CA ALA A 20 12.54 3.58 -10.16
C ALA A 20 11.79 2.96 -11.34
N GLN A 21 12.45 2.80 -12.49
CA GLN A 21 11.89 2.14 -13.66
C GLN A 21 11.59 0.66 -13.39
N LEU A 22 12.57 -0.10 -12.86
CA LEU A 22 12.40 -1.51 -12.52
C LEU A 22 11.29 -1.72 -11.49
N LYS A 23 11.20 -0.87 -10.45
CA LYS A 23 10.11 -0.91 -9.48
C LYS A 23 8.75 -0.67 -10.12
N ARG A 24 8.66 0.27 -11.07
CA ARG A 24 7.42 0.54 -11.81
C ARG A 24 7.03 -0.64 -12.69
N GLU A 25 7.99 -1.28 -13.35
CA GLU A 25 7.76 -2.46 -14.19
C GLU A 25 7.24 -3.65 -13.38
N LEU A 26 7.78 -3.90 -12.18
CA LEU A 26 7.25 -4.92 -11.27
C LEU A 26 5.77 -4.67 -10.98
N ILE A 27 5.40 -3.44 -10.62
CA ILE A 27 4.00 -3.06 -10.35
C ILE A 27 3.12 -3.16 -11.62
N ALA A 28 3.63 -2.77 -12.80
CA ALA A 28 2.84 -2.71 -14.03
C ALA A 28 2.65 -4.09 -14.70
N SER A 29 3.67 -4.96 -14.65
CA SER A 29 3.58 -6.34 -15.14
C SER A 29 2.56 -7.17 -14.37
N GLU A 30 2.25 -6.78 -13.13
CA GLU A 30 1.22 -7.37 -12.28
C GLU A 30 -0.20 -6.98 -12.73
N SER A 31 -0.40 -5.80 -13.34
CA SER A 31 -1.70 -5.36 -13.87
C SER A 31 -2.07 -6.00 -15.22
N LYS A 32 -1.07 -6.34 -16.05
CA LYS A 32 -1.27 -6.87 -17.41
C LYS A 32 -1.50 -8.38 -17.50
N LYS A 33 -1.27 -9.15 -16.42
CA LYS A 33 -1.54 -10.60 -16.38
C LYS A 33 -3.00 -10.96 -16.02
N GLY A 34 -3.90 -9.99 -15.92
CA GLY A 34 -5.32 -10.16 -15.57
C GLY A 34 -6.24 -10.65 -16.70
N GLY A 35 -5.75 -11.47 -17.63
CA GLY A 35 -6.58 -12.18 -18.62
C GLY A 35 -7.00 -13.59 -18.20
N GLY A 36 -6.45 -14.10 -17.09
CA GLY A 36 -6.75 -15.45 -16.57
C GLY A 36 -7.03 -15.40 -15.08
N LYS A 37 -8.05 -16.16 -14.65
CA LYS A 37 -8.50 -16.39 -13.28
C LYS A 37 -7.33 -16.67 -12.31
N GLY A 38 -6.67 -15.63 -11.83
CA GLY A 38 -5.89 -15.68 -10.60
C GLY A 38 -6.81 -15.40 -9.43
N GLU A 39 -6.67 -16.15 -8.34
CA GLU A 39 -7.29 -15.86 -7.04
C GLU A 39 -6.79 -14.50 -6.54
N GLY A 40 -7.35 -13.44 -7.10
CA GLY A 40 -7.02 -12.07 -6.82
C GLY A 40 -7.64 -11.65 -5.51
N PHE A 41 -6.86 -10.93 -4.74
CA PHE A 41 -7.30 -10.14 -3.59
C PHE A 41 -8.09 -8.90 -4.05
N ASP A 42 -8.98 -9.07 -5.01
CA ASP A 42 -9.77 -8.00 -5.59
C ASP A 42 -10.98 -7.77 -4.70
N VAL A 43 -10.76 -7.06 -3.60
CA VAL A 43 -11.86 -6.63 -2.75
C VAL A 43 -12.63 -5.57 -3.53
N GLN A 44 -13.87 -5.89 -3.91
CA GLN A 44 -14.73 -4.94 -4.62
C GLN A 44 -14.87 -3.65 -3.81
N LYS A 45 -14.93 -2.51 -4.51
CA LYS A 45 -15.07 -1.20 -3.86
C LYS A 45 -16.49 -1.09 -3.36
N THR A 46 -16.63 -0.99 -2.05
CA THR A 46 -17.92 -0.73 -1.41
C THR A 46 -17.84 0.58 -0.65
N GLY A 47 -18.89 1.39 -0.74
CA GLY A 47 -18.95 2.69 -0.07
C GLY A 47 -18.14 3.81 -0.75
N ASP A 48 -18.04 4.92 -0.02
CA ASP A 48 -17.50 6.20 -0.48
C ASP A 48 -15.97 6.24 -0.42
N ALA A 49 -15.38 5.66 0.63
CA ALA A 49 -13.93 5.67 0.85
C ALA A 49 -13.40 4.34 1.41
N ARG A 50 -12.14 4.05 1.08
CA ARG A 50 -11.41 2.88 1.60
C ARG A 50 -10.34 3.30 2.59
N ILE A 51 -10.30 2.64 3.74
CA ILE A 51 -9.31 2.86 4.80
C ILE A 51 -8.53 1.57 5.01
N GLY A 52 -7.25 1.57 4.66
CA GLY A 52 -6.36 0.42 4.85
C GLY A 52 -5.61 0.49 6.17
N PHE A 53 -5.62 -0.59 6.96
CA PHE A 53 -4.87 -0.69 8.21
C PHE A 53 -3.58 -1.48 7.98
N ILE A 54 -2.45 -0.89 8.34
CA ILE A 54 -1.12 -1.50 8.21
C ILE A 54 -0.43 -1.50 9.55
N GLY A 55 0.11 -2.63 9.97
CA GLY A 55 0.84 -2.75 11.22
C GLY A 55 1.39 -4.16 11.36
N PHE A 56 2.43 -4.33 12.17
CA PHE A 56 3.00 -5.65 12.45
C PHE A 56 1.94 -6.56 13.07
N PRO A 57 2.11 -7.90 13.00
CA PRO A 57 1.31 -8.79 13.83
C PRO A 57 1.39 -8.37 15.31
N SER A 58 0.33 -8.66 16.06
CA SER A 58 0.28 -8.44 17.51
C SER A 58 0.31 -6.98 18.00
N VAL A 59 0.28 -5.96 17.11
CA VAL A 59 0.13 -4.54 17.51
C VAL A 59 -1.31 -4.16 17.89
N GLY A 60 -2.24 -5.12 17.92
CA GLY A 60 -3.65 -4.88 18.20
C GLY A 60 -4.48 -4.40 17.01
N LYS A 61 -3.95 -4.49 15.77
CA LYS A 61 -4.66 -4.08 14.54
C LYS A 61 -6.04 -4.73 14.38
N SER A 62 -6.14 -6.05 14.55
CA SER A 62 -7.42 -6.77 14.43
C SER A 62 -8.41 -6.39 15.53
N THR A 63 -7.93 -6.15 16.75
CA THR A 63 -8.75 -5.66 17.87
C THR A 63 -9.27 -4.25 17.61
N LEU A 64 -8.43 -3.37 17.04
CA LEU A 64 -8.82 -2.01 16.67
C LEU A 64 -9.87 -2.03 15.55
N LEU A 65 -9.64 -2.82 14.50
CA LEU A 65 -10.58 -3.04 13.41
C LEU A 65 -11.92 -3.54 13.94
N SER A 66 -11.92 -4.60 14.76
CA SER A 66 -13.15 -5.16 15.34
C SER A 66 -13.90 -4.14 16.18
N LYS A 67 -13.24 -3.34 17.02
CA LYS A 67 -13.92 -2.31 17.82
C LYS A 67 -14.53 -1.21 16.95
N MET A 68 -13.80 -0.75 15.94
CA MET A 68 -14.25 0.30 15.02
C MET A 68 -15.43 -0.17 14.15
N THR A 69 -15.41 -1.44 13.73
CA THR A 69 -16.48 -2.00 12.89
C THR A 69 -17.69 -2.40 13.74
N SER A 70 -17.52 -3.06 14.88
CA SER A 70 -18.64 -3.48 15.74
C SER A 70 -19.45 -2.31 16.32
N THR A 71 -18.84 -1.13 16.51
CA THR A 71 -19.54 0.04 17.09
C THR A 71 -20.37 0.81 16.05
N HIS A 72 -20.08 0.64 14.75
CA HIS A 72 -20.62 1.50 13.69
C HIS A 72 -21.08 0.75 12.42
N SER A 73 -21.19 -0.58 12.47
CA SER A 73 -21.53 -1.41 11.31
C SER A 73 -22.99 -1.88 11.32
N GLU A 74 -23.65 -1.75 10.17
CA GLU A 74 -24.67 -2.69 9.74
C GLU A 74 -23.94 -3.92 9.21
N VAL A 75 -24.08 -5.06 9.88
CA VAL A 75 -23.38 -6.31 9.53
C VAL A 75 -23.76 -6.74 8.11
N ALA A 76 -22.96 -6.35 7.13
CA ALA A 76 -23.01 -6.93 5.81
C ALA A 76 -22.16 -8.21 5.83
N ALA A 77 -22.83 -9.33 6.10
CA ALA A 77 -22.26 -10.66 5.93
C ALA A 77 -22.02 -10.90 4.43
N TYR A 78 -20.90 -10.40 3.90
CA TYR A 78 -20.41 -10.84 2.60
C TYR A 78 -19.70 -12.17 2.79
N GLU A 79 -20.50 -13.22 2.74
CA GLU A 79 -20.05 -14.59 2.53
C GLU A 79 -19.35 -14.66 1.16
N PHE A 80 -18.23 -15.37 1.09
CA PHE A 80 -17.33 -15.51 -0.06
C PHE A 80 -16.40 -14.32 -0.39
N THR A 81 -15.29 -14.21 0.34
CA THR A 81 -13.98 -14.12 -0.33
C THR A 81 -12.93 -14.86 0.50
N THR A 82 -12.48 -15.99 -0.04
CA THR A 82 -11.39 -16.81 0.50
C THR A 82 -10.08 -16.01 0.47
N LEU A 83 -9.45 -15.88 1.64
CA LEU A 83 -8.05 -15.49 1.87
C LEU A 83 -7.76 -14.00 2.16
N THR A 84 -7.99 -13.63 3.42
CA THR A 84 -7.17 -12.74 4.29
C THR A 84 -7.37 -11.22 4.36
N CYS A 85 -8.50 -10.64 3.97
CA CYS A 85 -8.90 -9.35 4.57
C CYS A 85 -10.32 -9.50 5.08
N VAL A 86 -10.56 -9.08 6.31
CA VAL A 86 -11.93 -8.93 6.82
C VAL A 86 -12.34 -7.50 6.50
N PRO A 87 -13.08 -7.24 5.41
CA PRO A 87 -13.61 -5.92 5.15
C PRO A 87 -14.71 -5.64 6.18
N GLY A 88 -14.58 -4.54 6.91
CA GLY A 88 -15.67 -4.00 7.72
C GLY A 88 -16.22 -2.74 7.07
N VAL A 89 -17.53 -2.61 6.95
CA VAL A 89 -18.15 -1.37 6.48
C VAL A 89 -18.68 -0.61 7.69
N VAL A 90 -18.35 0.68 7.76
CA VAL A 90 -18.74 1.57 8.84
C VAL A 90 -19.44 2.78 8.25
N ASN A 91 -20.62 3.10 8.79
CA ASN A 91 -21.31 4.35 8.46
C ASN A 91 -20.83 5.44 9.43
N TYR A 92 -20.17 6.47 8.89
CA TYR A 92 -19.70 7.60 9.68
C TYR A 92 -20.17 8.91 9.04
N ARG A 93 -20.99 9.67 9.77
CA ARG A 93 -21.57 10.95 9.32
C ARG A 93 -22.24 10.86 7.94
N GLY A 94 -22.94 9.76 7.67
CA GLY A 94 -23.63 9.51 6.40
C GLY A 94 -22.76 8.97 5.27
N ALA A 95 -21.44 8.82 5.46
CA ALA A 95 -20.55 8.19 4.50
C ALA A 95 -20.28 6.72 4.85
N LYS A 96 -20.31 5.84 3.84
CA LYS A 96 -19.94 4.42 3.92
C LYS A 96 -18.43 4.28 3.78
N LEU A 97 -17.76 3.89 4.86
CA LEU A 97 -16.32 3.69 4.91
C LEU A 97 -16.00 2.20 4.90
N GLN A 98 -15.27 1.74 3.89
CA GLN A 98 -14.76 0.37 3.80
C GLN A 98 -13.42 0.28 4.50
N MET A 99 -13.38 -0.37 5.64
CA MET A 99 -12.16 -0.68 6.40
C MET A 99 -11.57 -1.98 5.91
N LEU A 100 -10.29 -1.96 5.55
CA LEU A 100 -9.55 -3.09 5.03
C LEU A 100 -8.37 -3.36 5.95
N ASP A 101 -8.28 -4.58 6.45
CA ASP A 101 -7.01 -5.07 6.99
C ASP A 101 -6.02 -5.26 5.82
N LEU A 102 -4.72 -5.01 5.97
CA LEU A 102 -3.70 -5.28 4.94
C LEU A 102 -2.57 -6.15 5.53
N PRO A 103 -2.84 -7.42 5.86
CA PRO A 103 -1.82 -8.33 6.34
C PRO A 103 -0.85 -8.65 5.20
N GLY A 104 0.46 -8.51 5.45
CA GLY A 104 1.48 -9.00 4.50
C GLY A 104 2.32 -7.95 3.78
N ILE A 105 2.05 -6.64 3.90
CA ILE A 105 3.02 -5.61 3.43
C ILE A 105 4.36 -5.72 4.19
N ILE A 106 4.31 -6.18 5.43
CA ILE A 106 5.46 -6.17 6.35
C ILE A 106 6.26 -7.47 6.31
N GLU A 107 5.62 -8.62 6.08
CA GLU A 107 6.27 -9.94 6.08
C GLU A 107 6.40 -10.55 4.68
N GLY A 108 5.47 -10.28 3.76
CA GLY A 108 5.35 -10.96 2.47
C GLY A 108 6.09 -10.31 1.29
N ALA A 109 6.68 -9.12 1.48
CA ALA A 109 7.41 -8.41 0.43
C ALA A 109 8.79 -9.01 0.12
N LYS A 110 9.45 -9.61 1.12
CA LYS A 110 10.79 -10.19 0.98
C LYS A 110 10.80 -11.60 0.38
N ASP A 111 9.75 -12.39 0.61
CA ASP A 111 9.75 -13.82 0.28
C ASP A 111 9.25 -14.15 -1.14
N GLY A 112 8.83 -13.16 -1.93
CA GLY A 112 8.39 -13.38 -3.33
C GLY A 112 7.17 -14.29 -3.50
N LYS A 113 6.60 -14.81 -2.41
CA LYS A 113 5.34 -15.57 -2.38
C LYS A 113 4.24 -14.62 -2.81
N GLY A 114 3.56 -14.91 -3.93
CA GLY A 114 2.68 -14.01 -4.69
C GLY A 114 1.56 -13.27 -3.95
N ARG A 115 1.39 -13.48 -2.63
CA ARG A 115 0.40 -12.83 -1.76
C ARG A 115 0.76 -11.37 -1.43
N GLY A 116 2.05 -11.04 -1.26
CA GLY A 116 2.47 -9.66 -0.95
C GLY A 116 2.06 -8.65 -2.03
N ARG A 117 2.09 -9.08 -3.30
CA ARG A 117 1.73 -8.29 -4.48
C ARG A 117 0.29 -7.80 -4.46
N GLN A 118 -0.63 -8.66 -4.06
CA GLN A 118 -2.06 -8.34 -4.11
C GLN A 118 -2.44 -7.34 -3.01
N VAL A 119 -1.85 -7.47 -1.83
CA VAL A 119 -2.06 -6.55 -0.70
C VAL A 119 -1.59 -5.13 -1.06
N ILE A 120 -0.51 -5.00 -1.83
CA ILE A 120 -0.03 -3.71 -2.34
C ILE A 120 -1.02 -3.08 -3.31
N ALA A 121 -1.60 -3.87 -4.21
CA ALA A 121 -2.61 -3.38 -5.15
C ALA A 121 -3.80 -2.79 -4.37
N VAL A 122 -4.29 -3.49 -3.35
CA VAL A 122 -5.36 -2.98 -2.47
C VAL A 122 -4.91 -1.71 -1.74
N ALA A 123 -3.71 -1.69 -1.16
CA ALA A 123 -3.17 -0.51 -0.47
C ALA A 123 -3.10 0.75 -1.36
N ARG A 124 -2.80 0.59 -2.66
CA ARG A 124 -2.77 1.69 -3.63
C ARG A 124 -4.16 2.24 -3.97
N THR A 125 -5.22 1.45 -3.77
CA THR A 125 -6.60 1.89 -3.98
C THR A 125 -7.23 2.52 -2.75
N CYS A 126 -6.58 2.44 -1.58
CA CYS A 126 -7.08 3.05 -0.36
C CYS A 126 -7.01 4.58 -0.43
N SER A 127 -8.06 5.23 0.04
CA SER A 127 -8.13 6.69 0.18
C SER A 127 -7.30 7.16 1.39
N LEU A 128 -7.22 6.32 2.42
CA LEU A 128 -6.46 6.57 3.65
C LEU A 128 -5.75 5.28 4.08
N ILE A 129 -4.52 5.43 4.59
CA ILE A 129 -3.77 4.35 5.24
C ILE A 129 -3.54 4.73 6.70
N LEU A 130 -3.98 3.85 7.60
CA LEU A 130 -3.75 3.96 9.04
C LEU A 130 -2.62 3.02 9.43
N ILE A 131 -1.53 3.58 9.96
CA ILE A 131 -0.38 2.82 10.44
C ILE A 131 -0.54 2.58 11.94
N VAL A 132 -0.73 1.32 12.32
CA VAL A 132 -0.83 0.87 13.71
C VAL A 132 0.55 0.45 14.19
N LEU A 133 1.02 1.09 15.26
CA LEU A 133 2.34 0.85 15.84
C LEU A 133 2.20 0.41 17.29
N ASP A 134 3.07 -0.50 17.70
CA ASP A 134 3.29 -0.81 19.10
C ASP A 134 4.22 0.25 19.71
N ILE A 135 3.83 0.81 20.86
CA ILE A 135 4.57 1.83 21.60
C ILE A 135 5.87 1.31 22.21
N ALA A 136 6.03 -0.01 22.35
CA ALA A 136 7.28 -0.60 22.81
C ALA A 136 8.41 -0.48 21.79
N LYS A 137 8.09 -0.49 20.47
CA LYS A 137 9.08 -0.41 19.37
C LYS A 137 8.60 0.44 18.17
N PRO A 138 8.07 1.66 18.37
CA PRO A 138 7.33 2.37 17.34
C PRO A 138 8.23 2.84 16.20
N LEU A 139 9.47 3.27 16.51
CA LEU A 139 10.39 3.85 15.53
C LEU A 139 10.88 2.83 14.51
N GLN A 140 11.23 1.62 14.95
CA GLN A 140 11.71 0.56 14.06
C GLN A 140 10.58 0.09 13.13
N HIS A 141 9.40 -0.16 13.69
CA HIS A 141 8.24 -0.60 12.93
C HIS A 141 7.79 0.45 11.92
N LYS A 142 7.71 1.72 12.33
CA LYS A 142 7.38 2.85 11.45
C LYS A 142 8.34 2.93 10.27
N LEU A 143 9.65 2.89 10.53
CA LEU A 143 10.66 3.02 9.49
C LEU A 143 10.59 1.90 8.45
N ILE A 144 10.30 0.66 8.89
CA ILE A 144 10.12 -0.48 7.98
C ILE A 144 8.89 -0.26 7.11
N ILE A 145 7.74 0.05 7.73
CA ILE A 145 6.47 0.26 7.02
C ILE A 145 6.59 1.40 5.99
N GLU A 146 7.16 2.54 6.38
CA GLU A 146 7.36 3.68 5.47
C GLU A 146 8.25 3.33 4.28
N ARG A 147 9.34 2.58 4.51
CA ARG A 147 10.25 2.15 3.43
C ARG A 147 9.60 1.19 2.45
N GLU A 148 8.81 0.24 2.95
CA GLU A 148 8.07 -0.71 2.12
C GLU A 148 7.04 0.05 1.26
N LEU A 149 6.21 0.90 1.88
CA LEU A 149 5.21 1.70 1.17
C LEU A 149 5.84 2.63 0.12
N ASP A 150 6.93 3.31 0.46
CA ASP A 150 7.67 4.13 -0.51
C ASP A 150 8.27 3.27 -1.64
N GLY A 151 8.70 2.05 -1.31
CA GLY A 151 9.19 1.04 -2.25
C GLY A 151 8.15 0.66 -3.29
N PHE A 152 6.88 0.56 -2.89
CA PHE A 152 5.73 0.27 -3.76
C PHE A 152 5.12 1.50 -4.44
N GLY A 153 5.75 2.67 -4.29
CA GLY A 153 5.32 3.90 -4.92
C GLY A 153 4.12 4.57 -4.24
N ILE A 154 3.79 4.18 -3.01
CA ILE A 154 2.83 4.89 -2.16
C ILE A 154 3.58 6.03 -1.47
N ARG A 155 3.07 7.26 -1.57
CA ARG A 155 3.68 8.45 -0.97
C ARG A 155 2.80 8.94 0.16
N LEU A 156 3.14 8.58 1.39
CA LEU A 156 2.38 8.96 2.58
C LEU A 156 2.49 10.47 2.84
N ASN A 157 1.35 11.13 3.05
CA ASN A 157 1.24 12.54 3.47
C ASN A 157 2.07 13.52 2.63
N LYS A 158 2.20 13.27 1.33
CA LYS A 158 2.95 14.12 0.39
C LYS A 158 2.03 14.54 -0.74
N SER A 159 2.04 15.83 -1.06
CA SER A 159 1.51 16.32 -2.33
C SER A 159 2.47 15.93 -3.48
N PRO A 160 1.95 15.78 -4.71
CA PRO A 160 2.80 15.71 -5.89
C PRO A 160 3.76 16.91 -5.92
N PRO A 161 5.05 16.69 -6.22
CA PRO A 161 6.00 17.79 -6.32
C PRO A 161 5.60 18.71 -7.48
N ASP A 162 5.74 20.02 -7.28
CA ASP A 162 5.43 21.04 -8.29
C ASP A 162 6.54 21.09 -9.35
N ILE A 163 6.48 20.14 -10.29
CA ILE A 163 7.45 19.98 -11.37
C ILE A 163 6.69 19.77 -12.67
N VAL A 164 6.87 20.70 -13.61
CA VAL A 164 6.28 20.60 -14.95
C VAL A 164 7.33 20.09 -15.92
N ILE A 165 7.08 18.91 -16.49
CA ILE A 165 7.93 18.33 -17.54
C ILE A 165 7.21 18.50 -18.88
N ARG A 166 7.76 19.33 -19.76
CA ARG A 166 7.30 19.45 -21.15
C ARG A 166 8.26 18.70 -22.05
N LYS A 167 7.77 17.65 -22.70
CA LYS A 167 8.54 16.92 -23.71
C LYS A 167 8.71 17.82 -24.93
N LYS A 168 9.94 18.05 -25.36
CA LYS A 168 10.28 18.76 -26.60
C LYS A 168 10.78 17.75 -27.62
N ASP A 169 10.47 17.97 -28.89
CA ASP A 169 10.88 17.08 -29.98
C ASP A 169 12.36 17.24 -30.35
N ARG A 170 12.93 18.45 -30.19
CA ARG A 170 14.35 18.76 -30.37
C ARG A 170 14.84 19.76 -29.31
N GLY A 171 16.14 19.76 -29.05
CA GLY A 171 16.76 20.27 -27.82
C GLY A 171 16.71 21.80 -27.61
N GLY A 172 16.63 22.18 -26.33
CA GLY A 172 16.59 23.56 -25.82
C GLY A 172 15.21 23.95 -25.32
#